data_AF-H8GIY0-F1
#
_entry.id   AF-H8GIY0-F1
#
_cell.length_a   1.000
_cell.length_b   1.000
_cell.length_c   1.000
_cell.angle_alpha   90.00
_cell.angle_beta   90.00
_cell.angle_gamma   90.00
#
_symmetry.space_group_name_H-M   'P 1'
#
loop_
_entity.id
_entity.type
_entity.pdbx_description
1 polymer ?
#
loop_
_entity_poly.entity_id
_entity_poly.type
_entity_poly.pdbx_seq_one_letter_code
_entity_poly.pdbx_strand_id
1 'polypeptide(L)' 'MMPSVRRTYAALAFFLAIGAAGCTEVAPWQRGNLAKPQMALEPYPLQSSFRGHIYGSREAASGVSASEGGGCGCY' A
#
# COMPACT_ATOMS: atom_id res chain seq x y z
N MET A 1 -31.55 -27.21 -25.05
CA MET A 1 -30.32 -26.44 -25.34
C MET A 1 -30.45 -25.05 -24.71
N MET A 2 -29.82 -24.58 -23.63
CA MET A 2 -29.05 -25.13 -22.51
C MET A 2 -29.30 -24.16 -21.30
N PRO A 3 -30.31 -24.39 -20.44
CA PRO A 3 -30.61 -23.49 -19.32
C PRO A 3 -29.48 -23.42 -18.27
N SER A 4 -28.65 -24.48 -18.21
CA SER A 4 -27.42 -24.53 -17.41
C SER A 4 -26.38 -23.50 -17.83
N VAL A 5 -26.19 -23.30 -19.13
CA VAL A 5 -25.21 -22.34 -19.69
C VAL A 5 -25.62 -20.90 -19.41
N ARG A 6 -26.93 -20.59 -19.49
CA ARG A 6 -27.44 -19.25 -19.15
C ARG A 6 -27.31 -18.94 -17.66
N ARG A 7 -27.44 -19.96 -16.80
CA ARG A 7 -27.22 -19.84 -15.34
C ARG A 7 -25.75 -19.64 -14.99
N THR A 8 -24.81 -20.31 -15.66
CA THR A 8 -23.38 -20.13 -15.40
C THR A 8 -22.89 -18.75 -15.84
N TYR A 9 -23.37 -18.22 -16.97
CA TYR A 9 -23.05 -16.85 -17.37
C TYR A 9 -23.62 -15.79 -16.42
N ALA A 10 -24.83 -16.00 -15.91
CA ALA A 10 -25.42 -15.11 -14.91
C ALA A 10 -24.62 -15.12 -13.59
N ALA A 11 -24.16 -16.30 -13.14
CA ALA A 11 -23.29 -16.41 -11.97
C ALA A 11 -21.94 -15.73 -12.17
N LEU A 12 -21.30 -15.92 -13.33
CA LEU A 12 -20.04 -15.25 -13.69
C LEU A 12 -20.19 -13.73 -13.73
N ALA A 13 -21.26 -13.22 -14.34
CA ALA A 13 -21.55 -11.78 -14.38
C ALA A 13 -21.78 -11.21 -12.98
N PHE A 14 -22.44 -11.96 -12.10
CA PHE A 14 -22.67 -11.55 -10.71
C PHE A 14 -21.35 -11.46 -9.92
N PHE A 15 -20.48 -12.47 -10.03
CA PHE A 15 -19.16 -12.44 -9.37
C PHE A 15 -18.27 -11.31 -9.91
N LEU A 16 -18.32 -11.04 -11.22
CA LEU A 16 -17.58 -9.95 -11.83
C LEU A 16 -18.06 -8.57 -11.32
N ALA A 17 -19.37 -8.38 -11.19
CA ALA A 17 -19.96 -7.14 -10.69
C ALA A 17 -19.59 -6.86 -9.22
N ILE A 18 -19.55 -7.90 -8.37
CA ILE A 18 -19.13 -7.77 -6.97
C ILE A 18 -17.64 -7.41 -6.88
N GLY A 19 -16.79 -8.03 -7.69
CA GLY A 19 -15.35 -7.76 -7.68
C GLY A 19 -15.01 -6.32 -8.08
N ALA A 20 -15.78 -5.72 -9.00
CA ALA A 20 -15.57 -4.34 -9.44
C ALA A 20 -15.99 -3.28 -8.40
N ALA A 21 -16.88 -3.62 -7.46
CA ALA A 21 -17.38 -2.67 -6.46
C ALA A 21 -16.34 -2.25 -5.40
N GLY A 22 -15.21 -2.96 -5.30
CA GLY A 22 -14.13 -2.66 -4.35
C GLY A 22 -13.12 -1.60 -4.82
N CYS A 23 -13.10 -1.27 -6.12
CA CYS A 23 -12.19 -0.26 -6.68
C CYS A 23 -12.77 1.15 -6.48
N THR A 24 -12.63 1.67 -5.26
CA THR A 24 -12.96 3.05 -4.91
C THR A 24 -11.71 3.93 -4.99
N GLU A 25 -11.85 5.12 -5.57
CA GLU A 25 -10.78 6.09 -5.66
C GLU A 25 -10.54 6.72 -4.30
N VAL A 26 -9.41 6.39 -3.68
CA VAL A 26 -8.99 6.95 -2.38
C VAL A 26 -8.12 8.17 -2.66
N ALA A 27 -8.58 9.34 -2.22
CA ALA A 27 -7.83 10.56 -2.40
C ALA A 27 -6.51 10.52 -1.59
N PRO A 28 -5.41 11.11 -2.09
CA PRO A 28 -4.09 10.99 -1.48
C PRO A 28 -4.03 11.36 0.01
N TRP A 29 -4.79 12.38 0.43
CA TRP A 29 -4.86 12.89 1.80
C TRP A 29 -5.71 12.00 2.74
N GLN A 30 -6.62 11.18 2.21
CA GLN A 30 -7.40 10.25 3.03
C GLN A 30 -6.54 9.09 3.56
N ARG A 31 -5.38 8.84 2.92
CA ARG A 31 -4.43 7.83 3.37
C ARG A 31 -3.97 8.05 4.81
N GLY A 32 -3.92 9.29 5.31
CA GLY A 32 -3.54 9.53 6.70
C GLY A 32 -4.53 9.02 7.74
N ASN A 33 -5.82 8.96 7.41
CA ASN A 33 -6.84 8.43 8.31
C ASN A 33 -7.10 6.93 8.08
N LEU A 34 -6.88 6.43 6.87
CA LEU A 34 -7.11 5.03 6.48
C LEU A 34 -5.90 4.12 6.79
N ALA A 35 -4.69 4.67 6.78
CA ALA A 35 -3.47 3.91 7.06
C ALA A 35 -3.39 3.58 8.56
N LYS A 36 -3.39 2.29 8.88
CA LYS A 36 -3.19 1.82 10.25
C LYS A 36 -1.70 1.82 10.59
N PRO A 37 -1.32 1.94 11.87
CA PRO A 37 0.09 1.93 12.27
C PRO A 37 0.87 0.70 11.77
N GLN A 38 0.25 -0.47 11.72
CA GLN A 38 0.87 -1.70 11.20
C GLN A 38 1.06 -1.73 9.67
N MET A 39 0.52 -0.76 8.94
CA MET A 39 0.73 -0.60 7.48
C MET A 39 1.92 0.31 7.17
N ALA A 40 2.62 0.81 8.20
CA ALA A 40 3.81 1.63 8.02
C ALA A 40 4.89 0.85 7.27
N LEU A 41 5.49 1.47 6.25
CA LEU A 41 6.63 0.89 5.52
C LEU A 41 7.84 0.66 6.44
N GLU A 42 8.02 1.54 7.41
CA GLU A 42 9.08 1.45 8.42
C GLU A 42 8.44 1.48 9.81
N PRO A 43 8.34 0.33 10.50
CA PRO A 43 7.75 0.26 11.83
C PRO A 43 8.59 0.94 12.91
N TYR A 44 9.92 1.07 12.70
CA TYR A 44 10.86 1.58 13.69
C TYR A 44 11.72 2.73 13.12
N PRO A 45 11.10 3.89 12.81
CA PRO A 45 11.77 4.99 12.10
C PRO A 45 12.99 5.54 12.85
N LEU A 46 12.95 5.55 14.19
CA LEU A 46 14.09 5.99 14.99
C LEU A 46 15.29 5.05 14.82
N GLN A 47 15.05 3.74 14.80
CA GLN A 47 16.10 2.74 14.67
C GLN A 47 16.71 2.74 13.26
N SER A 48 15.88 2.90 12.22
CA SER A 48 16.35 3.00 10.84
C SER A 48 17.16 4.27 10.62
N SER A 49 16.72 5.41 11.16
CA SER A 49 17.48 6.67 11.14
C SER A 49 18.84 6.51 11.82
N PHE A 50 18.89 5.96 13.04
CA PHE A 50 20.16 5.72 13.75
C PHE A 50 21.11 4.81 12.96
N ARG A 51 20.59 3.72 12.38
CA ARG A 51 21.39 2.84 11.52
C ARG A 51 21.90 3.58 10.28
N GLY A 52 21.05 4.36 9.62
CA GLY A 52 21.41 5.17 8.46
C GLY A 52 22.58 6.12 8.76
N HIS A 53 22.53 6.81 9.91
CA HIS A 53 23.63 7.66 10.36
C HIS A 53 24.94 6.90 10.56
N ILE A 54 24.88 5.71 11.17
CA ILE A 54 26.07 4.86 11.37
C ILE A 54 26.64 4.39 10.03
N TYR A 55 25.79 3.87 9.13
CA TYR A 55 26.23 3.39 7.82
C TYR A 55 26.78 4.51 6.95
N GLY A 56 26.10 5.66 6.87
CA GLY A 56 26.58 6.83 6.14
C GLY A 56 27.95 7.31 6.63
N SER A 57 28.18 7.28 7.95
CA SER A 57 29.49 7.63 8.53
C SER A 57 30.58 6.61 8.21
N ARG A 58 30.24 5.33 8.13
CA ARG A 58 31.23 4.25 7.89
C ARG A 58 31.58 4.08 6.43
N GLU A 59 30.64 4.31 5.54
CA GLU A 59 30.80 4.02 4.10
C GLU A 59 31.14 5.28 3.29
N ALA A 60 31.23 6.45 3.94
CA ALA A 60 31.30 7.77 3.28
C ALA A 60 30.22 7.93 2.18
N ALA A 61 29.10 7.21 2.34
CA ALA A 61 28.02 7.16 1.38
C ALA A 61 27.09 8.34 1.64
N SER A 62 27.26 9.41 0.87
CA SER A 62 26.33 10.54 0.80
C SER A 62 25.04 10.10 0.08
N GLY A 63 24.18 9.35 0.76
CA GLY A 63 22.94 8.85 0.15
C GLY A 63 22.19 7.74 0.87
N VAL A 64 22.62 7.30 2.06
CA VAL A 64 21.81 6.37 2.89
C VAL A 64 20.69 7.15 3.58
N SER A 65 19.82 7.76 2.78
CA SER A 65 18.49 8.16 3.21
C SER A 65 17.55 7.08 2.70
N ALA A 66 17.18 6.14 3.58
CA ALA A 66 15.98 5.37 3.34
C ALA A 66 14.87 6.40 3.12
N SER A 67 14.19 6.34 1.98
CA SER A 67 13.08 7.24 1.69
C SER A 67 12.09 7.17 2.86
N GLU A 68 12.08 8.19 3.71
CA GLU A 68 11.14 8.35 4.82
C GLU A 68 9.77 8.68 4.23
N GLY A 69 9.15 7.69 3.60
CA GLY A 69 7.96 7.86 2.76
C GLY A 69 6.95 6.77 3.05
N GLY A 70 6.64 6.57 4.33
CA GLY A 70 5.77 5.49 4.81
C GLY A 70 4.41 5.92 5.35
N GLY A 71 4.09 7.21 5.39
CA GLY A 71 2.85 7.72 5.95
C GLY A 71 2.49 9.12 5.43
N CYS A 72 1.24 9.28 5.00
CA CYS A 72 0.57 10.52 4.55
C CYS A 72 1.20 11.34 3.41
N GLY A 73 2.48 11.16 3.08
CA GLY A 73 3.14 11.88 1.98
C GLY A 73 3.31 13.39 2.19
N CYS A 74 3.16 13.89 3.43
CA CYS A 74 3.51 15.27 3.76
C CYS A 74 5.02 15.33 4.02
N TYR A 75 5.80 15.42 2.95
CA TYR A 75 7.13 16.01 2.99
C TYR A 75 7.00 17.53 3.15
#